data_AF-A0A2W5Z741-F1
#
_entry.id   AF-A0A2W5Z741-F1
#
_cell.length_a   1.000
_cell.length_b   1.000
_cell.length_c   1.000
_cell.angle_alpha   90.00
_cell.angle_beta   90.00
_cell.angle_gamma   90.00
#
_symmetry.space_group_name_H-M   'P 1'
#
loop_
_entity.id
_entity.type
_entity.pdbx_description
1 polymer ?
#
loop_
_entity_poly.entity_id
_entity_poly.type
_entity_poly.pdbx_seq_one_letter_code
_entity_poly.pdbx_strand_id
1 'polypeptide(L)'
;MITFFIVIFAAVVFEYSNGFHDAANAIATVVSTKVLTPRQAIGMAAIFNLTGALLGGAVASTIGKGLVDTEVVTMATILCALIAAFAWNIIT
;
A
#
# COMPACT_ATOMS: atom_id res chain seq x y z
N MET A 1 -15.74 13.42 12.66
CA MET A 1 -16.04 11.97 12.71
C MET A 1 -16.31 11.38 11.32
N ILE A 2 -17.17 11.97 10.48
CA ILE A 2 -17.44 11.44 9.12
C ILE A 2 -16.16 11.40 8.25
N THR A 3 -15.37 12.47 8.24
CA THR A 3 -14.11 12.56 7.47
C THR A 3 -13.11 11.45 7.80
N PHE A 4 -13.07 11.01 9.06
CA PHE A 4 -12.18 9.93 9.47
C PHE A 4 -12.53 8.60 8.78
N PHE A 5 -13.82 8.25 8.73
CA PHE A 5 -14.26 7.04 8.02
C PHE A 5 -14.03 7.14 6.51
N ILE A 6 -14.17 8.34 5.92
CA ILE A 6 -13.86 8.57 4.50
C ILE A 6 -12.36 8.33 4.24
N VAL A 7 -11.49 8.86 5.11
CA VAL A 7 -10.03 8.66 4.99
C VAL A 7 -9.68 7.18 5.12
N ILE A 8 -10.27 6.46 6.08
CA ILE A 8 -10.04 5.00 6.20
C ILE A 8 -10.48 4.28 4.93
N PHE A 9 -11.66 4.61 4.40
CA PHE A 9 -12.14 4.00 3.18
C PHE A 9 -11.19 4.26 2.00
N ALA A 10 -10.74 5.51 1.83
CA ALA A 10 -9.77 5.88 0.80
C ALA A 10 -8.43 5.15 0.98
N ALA A 11 -7.96 5.00 2.22
CA ALA A 11 -6.73 4.28 2.53
C ALA A 11 -6.84 2.80 2.15
N VAL A 12 -7.96 2.14 2.46
CA VAL A 12 -8.20 0.74 2.07
C VAL A 12 -8.25 0.58 0.55
N VAL A 13 -8.91 1.50 -0.16
CA VAL A 13 -8.94 1.50 -1.63
C VAL A 13 -7.55 1.68 -2.23
N PHE A 14 -6.77 2.62 -1.68
CA PHE A 14 -5.40 2.85 -2.10
C PHE A 14 -4.50 1.63 -1.85
N GLU A 15 -4.52 1.07 -0.64
CA GLU A 15 -3.73 -0.11 -0.28
C GLU A 15 -4.06 -1.32 -1.17
N TYR A 16 -5.33 -1.52 -1.52
CA TYR A 16 -5.73 -2.57 -2.46
C TYR A 16 -5.10 -2.35 -3.84
N SER A 17 -5.19 -1.13 -4.38
CA SER A 17 -4.61 -0.80 -5.69
C SER A 17 -3.09 -0.89 -5.67
N ASN A 18 -2.46 -0.42 -4.60
CA ASN A 18 -1.02 -0.44 -4.43
C ASN A 18 -0.51 -1.88 -4.34
N GLY A 19 -1.18 -2.72 -3.54
CA GLY A 19 -0.86 -4.14 -3.45
C GLY A 19 -1.04 -4.89 -4.76
N PHE A 20 -2.05 -4.56 -5.57
CA PHE A 20 -2.23 -5.15 -6.90
C PHE A 20 -1.07 -4.80 -7.84
N HIS A 21 -0.65 -3.53 -7.85
CA HIS A 21 0.45 -3.04 -8.66
C HIS A 21 1.77 -3.73 -8.30
N ASP A 22 2.06 -3.83 -7.00
CA ASP A 22 3.31 -4.39 -6.49
C ASP A 22 3.33 -5.93 -6.44
N ALA A 23 2.17 -6.60 -6.40
CA ALA A 23 2.10 -8.06 -6.32
C ALA A 23 2.87 -8.74 -7.47
N ALA A 24 2.87 -8.14 -8.67
CA ALA A 24 3.61 -8.64 -9.82
C ALA A 24 5.12 -8.76 -9.52
N ASN A 25 5.69 -7.77 -8.82
CA ASN A 25 7.11 -7.75 -8.45
C ASN A 25 7.46 -8.89 -7.49
N ALA A 26 6.55 -9.25 -6.58
CA ALA A 26 6.75 -10.31 -5.60
C ALA A 26 6.63 -11.73 -6.21
N ILE A 27 5.78 -11.92 -7.22
CA ILE A 27 5.44 -13.26 -7.73
C ILE A 27 6.05 -13.59 -9.10
N ALA A 28 6.59 -12.62 -9.83
CA ALA A 28 7.06 -12.81 -11.21
C ALA A 28 8.06 -13.98 -11.36
N THR A 29 9.02 -14.10 -10.45
CA THR A 29 10.09 -15.11 -10.51
C THR A 29 9.54 -16.53 -10.30
N VAL A 30 8.73 -16.75 -9.26
CA VAL A 30 8.19 -18.07 -8.91
C VAL A 30 7.12 -18.56 -9.89
N VAL A 31 6.35 -17.63 -10.49
CA VAL A 31 5.35 -17.95 -11.50
C VAL A 31 6.00 -18.23 -12.87
N SER A 32 6.95 -17.40 -13.30
CA SER A 32 7.64 -17.60 -14.60
C SER A 32 8.47 -18.89 -14.64
N THR A 33 9.10 -19.25 -13.52
CA THR A 33 9.84 -20.52 -13.37
C THR A 33 8.94 -21.73 -13.12
N LYS A 34 7.62 -21.52 -12.98
CA LYS A 34 6.60 -22.56 -12.73
C LYS A 34 6.83 -23.36 -11.44
N VAL A 35 7.54 -22.80 -10.48
CA VAL A 35 7.71 -23.41 -9.14
C VAL A 35 6.39 -23.39 -8.37
N LEU A 36 5.60 -22.33 -8.56
CA LEU A 36 4.27 -22.20 -7.97
C LEU A 36 3.22 -21.86 -9.02
N THR A 37 1.99 -22.31 -8.81
CA THR A 37 0.84 -21.82 -9.57
C THR A 37 0.54 -20.36 -9.21
N PRO A 38 -0.06 -19.56 -10.11
CA PRO A 38 -0.40 -18.17 -9.82
C PRO A 38 -1.20 -17.97 -8.53
N ARG A 39 -2.15 -18.88 -8.23
CA ARG A 39 -2.95 -18.82 -6.99
C ARG A 39 -2.10 -19.03 -5.73
N GLN A 40 -1.17 -19.98 -5.77
CA GLN A 40 -0.25 -20.22 -4.64
C GLN A 40 0.69 -19.03 -4.44
N ALA A 41 1.20 -18.44 -5.52
CA ALA A 41 2.08 -17.29 -5.46
C ALA A 41 1.37 -16.05 -4.89
N ILE A 42 0.12 -15.78 -5.30
CA ILE A 42 -0.70 -14.70 -4.73
C ILE A 42 -0.96 -14.93 -3.24
N GLY A 43 -1.29 -16.17 -2.83
CA GLY A 43 -1.48 -16.51 -1.42
C GLY A 43 -0.22 -16.27 -0.58
N MET A 44 0.94 -16.66 -1.10
CA MET A 44 2.23 -16.36 -0.49
C MET A 44 2.43 -14.83 -0.38
N ALA A 45 2.30 -14.11 -1.49
CA ALA A 45 2.49 -12.67 -1.52
C ALA A 45 1.59 -11.93 -0.52
N ALA A 46 0.32 -12.30 -0.42
CA ALA A 46 -0.62 -11.70 0.53
C ALA A 46 -0.17 -11.88 1.99
N ILE A 47 0.25 -13.09 2.38
CA ILE A 47 0.69 -13.39 3.75
C ILE A 47 1.96 -12.60 4.10
N PHE A 48 2.97 -12.63 3.23
CA PHE A 48 4.24 -11.99 3.52
C PHE A 48 4.18 -10.46 3.40
N ASN A 49 3.40 -9.89 2.47
CA ASN A 49 3.19 -8.44 2.41
C ASN A 49 2.46 -7.92 3.65
N LEU A 50 1.39 -8.60 4.08
CA LEU A 50 0.68 -8.23 5.31
C LEU A 50 1.61 -8.32 6.53
N THR A 51 2.38 -9.41 6.64
CA THR A 51 3.34 -9.57 7.74
C THR A 51 4.41 -8.48 7.73
N GLY A 52 4.94 -8.15 6.54
CA GLY A 52 5.89 -7.05 6.36
C GLY A 52 5.30 -5.70 6.77
N ALA A 53 4.07 -5.40 6.37
CA ALA A 53 3.38 -4.17 6.74
C ALA A 53 3.17 -4.05 8.26
N LEU A 54 2.78 -5.14 8.93
CA LEU A 54 2.57 -5.18 10.38
C LEU A 54 3.89 -5.01 11.18
N LEU A 55 5.01 -5.48 10.63
CA LEU A 55 6.33 -5.36 11.25
C LEU A 55 7.10 -4.09 10.81
N GLY A 56 6.64 -3.41 9.77
CA GLY A 56 7.36 -2.32 9.08
C GLY A 56 7.28 -0.94 9.73
N GLY A 57 6.75 -0.82 10.95
CA GLY A 57 6.52 0.48 11.61
C GLY A 57 7.76 1.38 11.73
N ALA A 58 8.96 0.79 11.85
CA ALA A 58 10.21 1.53 11.88
C ALA A 58 10.52 2.26 10.56
N VAL A 59 10.24 1.64 9.42
CA VAL A 59 10.42 2.26 8.09
C VAL A 59 9.42 3.39 7.90
N ALA A 60 8.15 3.16 8.25
CA ALA A 60 7.11 4.20 8.17
C ALA A 60 7.49 5.43 9.03
N SER A 61 7.99 5.22 10.25
CA SER A 61 8.46 6.32 11.10
C SER A 61 9.67 7.06 10.52
N THR A 62 10.60 6.34 9.89
CA THR A 62 11.82 6.92 9.32
C THR A 62 11.51 7.75 8.07
N ILE A 63 10.68 7.22 7.17
CA ILE A 63 10.22 7.92 5.96
C ILE A 63 9.36 9.12 6.34
N GLY A 64 8.44 8.98 7.31
CA GLY A 64 7.59 10.09 7.74
C GLY A 64 8.36 11.25 8.38
N LYS A 65 9.49 10.96 9.04
CA LYS A 65 10.34 11.99 9.66
C LYS A 65 11.13 12.75 8.60
N GLY A 66 10.88 14.06 8.51
CA GLY A 66 11.66 14.98 7.67
C GLY A 66 11.20 15.08 6.21
N LEU A 67 10.22 14.28 5.78
CA LEU A 67 9.58 14.45 4.45
C LEU A 67 8.37 15.38 4.49
N VAL A 68 7.65 15.41 5.60
CA VAL A 68 6.42 16.20 5.75
C VAL A 68 6.46 16.93 7.07
N ASP A 69 6.11 18.22 7.05
CA ASP A 69 5.87 18.98 8.26
C ASP A 69 4.60 18.46 8.95
N THR A 70 4.77 17.89 10.15
CA THR A 70 3.68 17.28 10.90
C THR A 70 2.64 18.29 11.38
N GLU A 71 2.97 19.58 11.45
CA GLU A 71 2.04 20.63 11.89
C GLU A 71 0.91 20.86 10.88
N VAL A 72 1.13 20.53 9.60
CA VAL A 72 0.15 20.72 8.52
C VAL A 72 -0.58 19.43 8.12
N VAL A 73 -0.31 18.32 8.81
CA VAL A 73 -0.96 17.02 8.52
C VAL A 73 -2.36 16.99 9.13
N THR A 74 -3.36 17.22 8.28
CA THR A 74 -4.78 17.11 8.64
C THR A 74 -5.43 15.93 7.93
N MET A 75 -6.63 15.53 8.36
CA MET A 75 -7.42 14.50 7.68
C MET A 75 -7.69 14.86 6.20
N ALA A 76 -7.86 16.15 5.89
CA ALA A 76 -8.04 16.61 4.51
C ALA A 76 -6.73 16.45 3.70
N THR A 77 -5.58 16.78 4.30
CA THR A 77 -4.26 16.59 3.68
C THR A 77 -4.01 15.12 3.32
N ILE A 78 -4.30 14.21 4.26
CA ILE A 78 -4.16 12.76 4.05
C ILE A 78 -5.10 12.28 2.94
N LEU A 79 -6.35 12.73 2.93
CA LEU A 79 -7.32 12.35 1.90
C LEU A 79 -6.84 12.78 0.50
N CYS A 80 -6.39 14.02 0.35
CA CYS A 80 -5.85 14.50 -0.93
C CYS A 80 -4.63 13.71 -1.38
N ALA A 81 -3.71 13.38 -0.46
CA ALA A 81 -2.54 12.56 -0.76
C ALA A 81 -2.93 11.15 -1.23
N LEU A 82 -3.88 10.50 -0.54
CA LEU A 82 -4.38 9.18 -0.93
C LEU A 82 -5.07 9.19 -2.29
N ILE A 83 -5.88 10.21 -2.59
CA ILE A 83 -6.54 10.35 -3.89
C ILE A 83 -5.51 10.55 -5.00
N ALA A 84 -4.52 11.41 -4.78
CA ALA A 84 -3.45 11.67 -5.76
C ALA A 84 -2.61 10.42 -6.02
N ALA A 85 -2.21 9.70 -4.96
CA ALA A 85 -1.46 8.46 -5.07
C ALA A 85 -2.27 7.35 -5.75
N PHE A 86 -3.56 7.21 -5.43
CA PHE A 86 -4.44 6.27 -6.12
C PHE A 86 -4.61 6.61 -7.60
N ALA A 87 -4.84 7.88 -7.93
CA ALA A 87 -4.93 8.32 -9.32
C ALA A 87 -3.66 7.99 -10.10
N TRP A 88 -2.49 8.17 -9.48
CA TRP A 88 -1.22 7.77 -10.06
C TRP A 88 -1.14 6.27 -10.34
N ASN A 89 -1.49 5.43 -9.35
CA ASN A 89 -1.51 3.97 -9.50
C ASN A 89 -2.44 3.46 -10.61
N ILE A 90 -3.48 4.21 -10.98
CA ILE A 90 -4.37 3.86 -12.09
C ILE A 90 -3.79 4.29 -13.45
N ILE A 91 -2.99 5.36 -13.46
CA ILE A 91 -2.37 5.90 -14.68
C ILE A 91 -1.18 5.03 -15.11
N THR A 92 -0.38 4.57 -14.15
CA THR A 92 0.83 3.75 -14.38
C THR A 92 0.52 2.28 -14.23
#